data_AF-A0A7Z1A3C2-F1
#
_entry.id   AF-A0A7Z1A3C2-F1
#
_cell.length_a   1.000
_cell.length_b   1.000
_cell.length_c   1.000
_cell.angle_alpha   90.00
_cell.angle_beta   90.00
_cell.angle_gamma   90.00
#
_symmetry.space_group_name_H-M   'P 1'
#
loop_
_entity.id
_entity.type
_entity.pdbx_description
1 polymer ?
#
loop_
_entity_poly.entity_id
_entity_poly.type
_entity_poly.pdbx_seq_one_letter_code
_entity_poly.pdbx_strand_id
1 'polypeptide(L)' 'MLSASLPGFDIVPKSNHLLISRQGNQVAIITLDDQAVMAERQLGDVLILNLNTRFTPQMVSDLMIKIRAHADQLMD' A
#
# COMPACT_ATOMS: atom_id res chain seq x y z
N MET A 1 -4.89 -5.20 12.53
CA MET A 1 -3.74 -4.33 12.86
C MET A 1 -3.36 -3.41 11.69
N LEU A 2 -3.39 -3.82 10.41
CA LEU A 2 -3.22 -2.88 9.26
C LEU A 2 -4.44 -1.97 9.00
N SER A 3 -5.66 -2.49 9.15
CA SER A 3 -6.90 -1.73 8.97
C SER A 3 -7.06 -0.55 9.93
N ALA A 4 -6.46 -0.63 11.13
CA ALA A 4 -6.49 0.46 12.11
C ALA A 4 -5.61 1.66 11.68
N SER A 5 -4.60 1.41 10.85
CA SER A 5 -3.62 2.42 10.40
C SER A 5 -4.06 3.18 9.15
N LEU A 6 -5.06 2.68 8.42
CA LEU A 6 -5.65 3.33 7.24
C LEU A 6 -7.19 3.44 7.36
N PRO A 7 -7.71 4.27 8.28
CA PRO A 7 -9.15 4.52 8.34
C PRO A 7 -9.65 5.14 7.03
N GLY A 8 -10.79 4.65 6.54
CA GLY A 8 -11.39 5.10 5.27
C GLY A 8 -10.82 4.42 4.02
N PHE A 9 -9.91 3.46 4.18
CA PHE A 9 -9.41 2.62 3.09
C PHE A 9 -9.96 1.19 3.23
N ASP A 10 -10.26 0.60 2.09
CA ASP A 10 -10.56 -0.82 1.98
C ASP A 10 -9.27 -1.58 1.68
N ILE A 11 -8.99 -2.60 2.49
CA ILE A 11 -7.81 -3.47 2.33
C ILE A 11 -8.30 -4.87 2.02
N VAL A 12 -8.03 -5.33 0.79
CA VAL A 12 -8.42 -6.67 0.34
C VAL A 12 -7.17 -7.54 0.16
N PRO A 13 -6.97 -8.55 1.02
CA PRO A 13 -5.88 -9.50 0.83
C PRO A 13 -6.12 -10.39 -0.38
N LYS A 14 -5.07 -10.61 -1.15
CA LYS A 14 -4.96 -11.60 -2.26
C LYS A 14 -3.79 -12.53 -1.97
N SER A 15 -3.60 -13.55 -2.80
CA SER A 15 -2.64 -14.63 -2.55
C SER A 15 -1.20 -14.18 -2.28
N ASN A 16 -0.74 -13.09 -2.90
CA ASN A 16 0.62 -12.57 -2.75
C ASN A 16 0.71 -11.04 -2.60
N HIS A 17 -0.43 -10.36 -2.45
CA HIS A 17 -0.47 -8.91 -2.33
C HIS A 17 -1.72 -8.42 -1.61
N LEU A 18 -1.69 -7.17 -1.16
CA LEU A 18 -2.84 -6.45 -0.62
C LEU A 18 -3.27 -5.41 -1.64
N LEU A 19 -4.56 -5.40 -1.97
CA LEU A 19 -5.17 -4.30 -2.73
C LEU A 19 -5.67 -3.26 -1.74
N ILE A 20 -5.36 -1.99 -2.00
CA ILE A 20 -5.77 -0.88 -1.17
C ILE A 20 -6.54 0.12 -2.02
N SER A 21 -7.76 0.37 -1.59
CA SER A 21 -8.70 1.25 -2.26
C SER A 21 -9.22 2.31 -1.30
N ARG A 22 -9.65 3.46 -1.83
CA ARG A 22 -10.32 4.52 -1.09
C ARG A 22 -11.46 5.06 -1.94
N GLN A 23 -12.66 5.15 -1.37
CA GLN A 23 -13.88 5.59 -2.07
C GLN A 23 -14.13 4.85 -3.41
N GLY A 24 -13.82 3.56 -3.46
CA GLY A 24 -14.00 2.73 -4.66
C GLY A 24 -12.84 2.77 -5.68
N ASN A 25 -11.89 3.71 -5.53
CA ASN A 25 -10.73 3.80 -6.40
C ASN A 25 -9.55 3.01 -5.83
N GLN A 26 -8.91 2.18 -6.65
CA GLN A 26 -7.69 1.50 -6.25
C GLN A 26 -6.52 2.50 -6.27
N VAL A 27 -5.85 2.64 -5.14
CA VAL A 27 -4.77 3.64 -4.95
C VAL A 27 -3.42 3.00 -4.69
N ALA A 28 -3.38 1.78 -4.16
CA ALA A 28 -2.13 1.08 -3.94
C ALA A 28 -2.25 -0.45 -4.02
N ILE A 29 -1.11 -1.09 -4.29
CA ILE A 29 -0.89 -2.54 -4.17
C ILE A 29 0.35 -2.75 -3.30
N ILE A 30 0.23 -3.56 -2.26
CA ILE A 30 1.38 -3.97 -1.43
C ILE A 30 1.71 -5.42 -1.77
N THR A 31 2.89 -5.66 -2.33
CA THR A 31 3.44 -7.01 -2.51
C THR A 31 4.29 -7.40 -1.29
N LEU A 32 4.32 -8.68 -0.94
CA LEU A 32 5.17 -9.24 0.09
C LEU A 32 6.23 -10.12 -0.58
N ASP A 33 7.36 -9.54 -0.97
CA ASP A 33 8.43 -10.22 -1.69
C ASP A 33 9.82 -9.83 -1.17
N ASP A 34 10.63 -10.82 -0.81
CA ASP A 34 12.00 -10.62 -0.34
C ASP A 34 13.02 -10.40 -1.46
N GLN A 35 12.64 -10.76 -2.69
CA GLN A 35 13.50 -10.72 -3.87
C GLN A 35 13.22 -9.51 -4.77
N ALA A 36 12.24 -8.68 -4.42
CA ALA A 36 11.89 -7.52 -5.24
C ALA A 36 13.04 -6.51 -5.28
N VAL A 37 13.60 -6.33 -6.47
CA VAL A 37 14.69 -5.38 -6.75
C VAL A 37 14.21 -3.93 -6.69
N MET A 38 12.91 -3.69 -6.91
CA MET A 38 12.28 -2.38 -6.83
C MET A 38 11.29 -2.33 -5.68
N ALA A 39 11.59 -1.49 -4.67
CA ALA A 39 10.75 -1.32 -3.49
C ALA A 39 9.45 -0.55 -3.79
N GLU A 40 9.43 0.26 -4.84
CA GLU A 40 8.33 1.15 -5.17
C GLU A 40 8.28 1.45 -6.67
N ARG A 41 7.08 1.46 -7.24
CA ARG A 41 6.80 1.88 -8.61
C ARG A 41 5.39 2.42 -8.71
N GLN A 42 5.14 3.28 -9.70
CA GLN A 42 3.82 3.83 -9.99
C GLN A 42 3.30 3.27 -11.32
N LEU A 43 2.03 2.84 -11.35
CA LEU A 43 1.32 2.38 -12.54
C LEU A 43 0.05 3.20 -12.72
N GLY A 44 0.14 4.29 -13.48
CA GLY A 44 -0.93 5.29 -13.55
C GLY A 44 -1.19 5.87 -12.17
N ASP A 45 -2.42 5.75 -11.70
CA ASP A 45 -2.85 6.25 -10.38
C ASP A 45 -2.63 5.22 -9.26
N VAL A 46 -2.04 4.06 -9.55
CA VAL A 46 -1.83 3.00 -8.55
C VAL A 46 -0.37 2.97 -8.11
N LEU A 47 -0.14 3.15 -6.81
CA LEU A 47 1.17 2.99 -6.19
C LEU A 47 1.45 1.52 -5.84
N ILE A 48 2.48 0.94 -6.40
CA ILE A 48 2.87 -0.45 -6.13
C ILE A 48 4.09 -0.43 -5.21
N LEU A 49 3.92 -0.99 -4.03
CA LEU A 49 4.90 -1.03 -2.96
C LEU A 49 5.29 -2.47 -2.68
N ASN A 50 6.56 -2.70 -2.39
CA ASN A 50 7.01 -3.98 -1.88
C ASN A 50 7.38 -3.85 -0.40
N LEU A 51 6.87 -4.80 0.39
CA LEU A 51 7.17 -4.96 1.79
C LEU A 51 7.91 -6.28 1.98
N ASN A 52 9.16 -6.22 2.45
CA ASN A 52 9.93 -7.42 2.79
C ASN A 52 9.21 -8.25 3.87
N THR A 53 9.30 -9.58 3.84
CA THR A 53 8.64 -10.47 4.83
C THR A 53 9.14 -10.26 6.26
N ARG A 54 10.33 -9.70 6.44
CA ARG A 54 10.92 -9.25 7.71
C ARG A 54 10.57 -7.78 8.02
N PHE A 55 9.34 -7.37 7.74
CA PHE A 55 8.90 -6.01 7.99
C PHE A 55 8.83 -5.69 9.47
N THR A 56 9.16 -4.45 9.81
CA THR A 56 8.98 -3.91 11.17
C THR A 56 7.70 -3.08 11.24
N PRO A 57 7.16 -2.82 12.45
CA PRO A 57 6.03 -1.89 12.61
C PRO A 57 6.31 -0.49 12.02
N GLN A 58 7.56 -0.02 12.07
CA GLN A 58 7.93 1.27 11.49
C GLN A 58 7.79 1.25 9.96
N MET A 59 8.29 0.19 9.30
CA MET A 59 8.17 0.05 7.85
C MET A 59 6.71 0.02 7.41
N VAL A 60 5.85 -0.66 8.18
CA VAL A 60 4.41 -0.65 7.94
C VAL A 60 3.85 0.77 8.07
N SER A 61 4.19 1.50 9.14
CA SER A 61 3.74 2.87 9.36
C SER A 61 4.15 3.82 8.22
N ASP A 62 5.40 3.76 7.78
CA ASP A 62 5.92 4.60 6.69
C ASP A 62 5.17 4.31 5.38
N LEU A 63 4.88 3.02 5.13
CA LEU A 63 4.11 2.57 3.98
C LEU A 63 2.68 3.13 4.03
N MET A 64 2.02 3.11 5.19
CA MET A 64 0.66 3.66 5.34
C MET A 64 0.63 5.18 5.11
N ILE A 65 1.64 5.92 5.60
CA ILE A 65 1.77 7.37 5.39
C ILE A 65 1.90 7.67 3.89
N LYS A 66 2.74 6.91 3.20
CA LYS A 66 2.95 7.05 1.76
C LYS A 66 1.67 6.77 0.96
N ILE A 67 0.94 5.71 1.28
CA ILE A 67 -0.35 5.41 0.63
C ILE A 67 -1.35 6.54 0.83
N ARG A 68 -1.44 7.10 2.04
CA ARG A 68 -2.35 8.20 2.34
C ARG A 68 -2.01 9.43 1.51
N ALA A 69 -0.75 9.84 1.51
CA ALA A 69 -0.30 11.00 0.74
C ALA A 69 -0.59 10.84 -0.77
N HIS A 70 -0.34 9.65 -1.32
CA HIS A 70 -0.67 9.35 -2.72
C HIS A 70 -2.16 9.41 -2.99
N ALA A 71 -2.98 8.83 -2.10
CA ALA A 71 -4.43 8.85 -2.25
C ALA A 71 -5.03 10.26 -2.11
N ASP A 72 -4.46 11.12 -1.27
CA ASP A 72 -4.88 12.52 -1.14
C ASP A 72 -4.60 13.29 -2.45
N GLN A 73 -3.43 13.08 -3.09
CA GLN A 73 -3.06 13.73 -4.37
C GLN A 73 -3.97 13.36 -5.55
N LEU A 74 -4.60 12.18 -5.53
CA LEU A 74 -5.51 11.73 -6.58
C LEU A 74 -6.95 12.26 -6.42
N MET A 75 -7.27 12.80 -5.25
CA MET A 75 -8.62 13.21 -4.86
C MET A 75 -8.78 14.73 -4.80
N ASP A 76 -7.69 15.47 -5.00
CA ASP A 76 -7.66 16.92 -5.23
C ASP A 76 -7.91 17.25 -6.72
#